data_AF-A0A932GQJ2-F1
#
_entry.id   AF-A0A932GQJ2-F1
#
_cell.length_a   1.000
_cell.length_b   1.000
_cell.length_c   1.000
_cell.angle_alpha   90.00
_cell.angle_beta   90.00
_cell.angle_gamma   90.00
#
_symmetry.space_group_name_H-M   'P 1'
#
loop_
_entity.id
_entity.type
_entity.pdbx_description
1 polymer ?
#
loop_
_entity_poly.entity_id
_entity_poly.type
_entity_poly.pdbx_seq_one_letter_code
_entity_poly.pdbx_strand_id
1 'polypeptide(L)' 'MNALFKVFGSLFYSFLGIVILVIAYKVLSMVVPFDIDKKLAEENNTAVGIFVAGAFVAIGLIVAAAIF' A
#
# COMPACT_ATOMS: atom_id res chain seq x y z
N MET A 1 3.40 -33.84 -5.13
CA MET A 1 3.77 -32.87 -6.19
C MET A 1 2.97 -31.55 -6.16
N ASN A 2 2.05 -31.32 -5.21
CA ASN A 2 1.15 -30.15 -5.22
C ASN A 2 1.44 -29.07 -4.16
N ALA A 3 2.25 -29.37 -3.13
CA ALA A 3 2.54 -28.42 -2.05
C ALA A 3 3.51 -27.31 -2.49
N LEU A 4 4.55 -27.67 -3.25
CA LEU A 4 5.54 -26.72 -3.75
C LEU A 4 4.89 -25.63 -4.64
N PHE A 5 4.04 -26.05 -5.59
CA PHE A 5 3.29 -25.12 -6.45
C PHE A 5 2.37 -24.16 -5.67
N LYS A 6 1.75 -24.61 -4.58
CA LYS A 6 0.92 -23.75 -3.72
C LYS A 6 1.74 -22.68 -3.01
N VAL A 7 2.93 -23.05 -2.51
CA VAL A 7 3.85 -22.11 -1.85
C VAL A 7 4.39 -21.09 -2.85
N PHE A 8 4.76 -21.51 -4.06
CA PHE A 8 5.16 -20.59 -5.12
C PHE A 8 4.03 -19.63 -5.51
N GLY A 9 2.80 -20.14 -5.63
CA GLY A 9 1.62 -19.30 -5.89
C GLY A 9 1.40 -18.26 -4.79
N SER A 10 1.40 -18.68 -3.51
CA SER A 10 1.19 -17.75 -2.39
C SER A 10 2.29 -16.69 -2.31
N LEU A 11 3.56 -17.05 -2.53
CA LEU A 11 4.66 -16.10 -2.57
C LEU A 11 4.49 -15.08 -3.70
N PHE A 12 4.08 -15.54 -4.88
CA PHE A 12 3.84 -14.67 -6.03
C PHE A 12 2.72 -13.66 -5.77
N TYR A 13 1.57 -14.12 -5.26
CA TYR A 13 0.45 -13.24 -4.94
C TYR A 13 0.75 -12.27 -3.77
N SER A 14 1.48 -12.71 -2.74
CA SER A 14 1.94 -11.82 -1.67
C SER A 14 2.87 -10.71 -2.21
N PHE A 15 3.81 -11.07 -3.08
CA PHE A 15 4.69 -10.08 -3.71
C PHE A 15 3.91 -9.11 -4.59
N LEU A 16 2.96 -9.62 -5.38
CA LEU A 16 2.09 -8.80 -6.22
C LEU A 16 1.29 -7.80 -5.39
N GLY A 17 0.73 -8.21 -4.25
CA GLY A 17 0.02 -7.32 -3.34
C GLY A 17 0.88 -6.17 -2.80
N ILE A 18 2.14 -6.46 -2.44
CA ILE A 18 3.10 -5.43 -2.01
C ILE A 18 3.38 -4.44 -3.14
N VAL A 19 3.62 -4.94 -4.36
CA VAL A 19 3.87 -4.08 -5.53
C VAL A 19 2.69 -3.16 -5.80
N ILE A 20 1.45 -3.69 -5.77
CA ILE A 20 0.23 -2.90 -5.96
C ILE A 20 0.09 -1.85 -4.87
N LEU A 21 0.36 -2.19 -3.60
CA LEU A 21 0.29 -1.26 -2.48
C LEU A 21 1.25 -0.08 -2.65
N VAL A 22 2.50 -0.34 -3.06
CA VAL A 22 3.50 0.72 -3.31
C VAL A 22 3.08 1.61 -4.47
N ILE A 23 2.58 1.02 -5.56
CA ILE A 23 2.09 1.79 -6.71
C ILE A 23 0.90 2.67 -6.31
N ALA A 24 -0.07 2.13 -5.58
CA ALA A 24 -1.24 2.86 -5.13
C ALA A 24 -0.87 4.04 -4.23
N TYR A 25 0.07 3.83 -3.29
CA TYR A 25 0.59 4.92 -2.45
C TYR A 25 1.28 6.00 -3.29
N LYS A 26 2.09 5.61 -4.27
CA LYS A 26 2.76 6.57 -5.16
C LYS A 26 1.77 7.37 -6.01
N VAL A 27 0.72 6.72 -6.50
CA VAL A 27 -0.38 7.40 -7.19
C VAL A 27 -1.07 8.39 -6.27
N LEU A 28 -1.37 7.99 -5.03
CA LEU A 28 -1.96 8.89 -4.04
C LEU A 28 -1.10 10.13 -3.82
N SER A 29 0.22 9.95 -3.62
CA SER A 29 1.20 11.03 -3.49
C SER A 29 1.21 12.00 -4.67
N MET A 30 0.96 11.52 -5.89
CA MET A 30 0.87 12.36 -7.08
C MET A 30 -0.48 13.09 -7.21
N VAL A 31 -1.55 12.52 -6.64
CA VAL A 31 -2.91 13.08 -6.71
C VAL A 31 -3.14 14.16 -5.66
N VAL A 32 -2.55 14.02 -4.47
CA VAL A 32 -2.71 15.04 -3.42
C VAL A 32 -1.95 16.33 -3.78
N PRO A 33 -2.51 17.51 -3.49
CA PRO A 33 -1.92 18.79 -3.87
C PRO A 33 -0.80 19.25 -2.92
N PHE A 34 -0.25 18.36 -2.09
CA PHE A 34 0.78 18.67 -1.11
C PHE A 34 1.80 17.55 -1.00
N ASP A 35 3.01 17.92 -0.61
CA ASP A 35 4.09 16.98 -0.35
C ASP A 35 3.83 16.24 0.97
N ILE A 36 3.56 14.94 0.88
CA ILE A 36 3.29 14.07 2.03
C ILE A 36 4.56 13.93 2.87
N ASP A 37 5.71 13.70 2.25
CA ASP A 37 6.95 13.40 2.94
C ASP A 37 7.44 14.62 3.71
N LYS A 38 7.37 15.80 3.11
CA LYS A 38 7.67 17.07 3.79
C LYS A 38 6.76 17.29 4.99
N LYS A 39 5.43 17.17 4.81
CA LYS A 39 4.48 17.42 5.90
C LYS A 39 4.56 16.39 7.02
N LEU A 40 4.87 15.13 6.68
CA LEU A 40 4.94 14.04 7.64
C LEU A 40 6.28 14.03 8.38
N ALA A 41 7.40 14.08 7.67
CA ALA A 41 8.73 13.90 8.24
C ALA A 41 9.37 15.19 8.74
N GLU A 42 9.20 16.32 8.02
CA GLU A 42 9.83 17.59 8.40
C GLU A 42 8.91 18.40 9.34
N GLU A 43 7.65 18.60 8.93
CA GLU A 43 6.71 19.45 9.66
C GLU A 43 5.98 18.72 10.80
N ASN A 44 6.17 17.40 10.94
CA ASN A 44 5.54 16.56 11.96
C ASN A 44 4.01 16.74 12.04
N ASN A 45 3.36 16.86 10.89
CA ASN A 45 1.92 17.10 10.81
C ASN A 45 1.12 15.82 11.08
N THR A 46 0.56 15.71 12.28
CA THR A 46 -0.26 14.57 12.71
C THR A 46 -1.46 14.32 11.80
N ALA A 47 -2.06 15.36 11.21
CA ALA A 47 -3.21 15.19 10.31
C ALA A 47 -2.81 14.45 9.02
N VAL A 48 -1.61 14.73 8.49
CA VAL A 48 -1.05 13.99 7.35
C VAL A 48 -0.70 12.56 7.76
N GLY A 49 -0.20 12.35 8.98
CA GLY A 49 0.02 11.00 9.52
C GLY A 49 -1.25 10.15 9.56
N ILE A 50 -2.35 10.71 10.08
CA ILE A 50 -3.66 10.03 10.10
C ILE A 50 -4.18 9.78 8.68
N PHE A 51 -4.02 10.75 7.77
CA PHE A 51 -4.40 10.60 6.37
C PHE A 51 -3.66 9.44 5.69
N VAL A 52 -2.33 9.38 5.86
CA VAL A 52 -1.49 8.30 5.30
C VAL A 52 -1.86 6.95 5.90
N ALA A 53 -2.10 6.88 7.22
CA ALA A 53 -2.56 5.65 7.87
C ALA A 53 -3.91 5.16 7.29
N GLY A 54 -4.88 6.07 7.13
CA GLY A 54 -6.17 5.75 6.52
C GLY A 54 -6.04 5.29 5.07
N ALA A 55 -5.14 5.91 4.30
CA ALA A 55 -4.84 5.51 2.93
C ALA A 55 -4.26 4.10 2.86
N PHE A 56 -3.30 3.74 3.71
CA PHE A 56 -2.75 2.37 3.75
C PHE A 56 -3.80 1.34 4.13
N VAL A 57 -4.71 1.65 5.08
CA VAL A 57 -5.83 0.76 5.41
C VAL A 57 -6.75 0.57 4.21
N ALA A 58 -7.14 1.65 3.53
CA ALA A 58 -8.03 1.57 2.36
C ALA A 58 -7.39 0.77 1.21
N ILE A 59 -6.12 1.05 0.89
CA ILE A 59 -5.37 0.31 -0.14
C ILE A 59 -5.23 -1.17 0.25
N GLY A 60 -4.91 -1.46 1.51
CA GLY A 60 -4.82 -2.83 2.01
C GLY A 60 -6.13 -3.61 1.86
N LEU A 61 -7.27 -2.98 2.14
CA LEU A 61 -8.59 -3.58 1.93
C LEU A 61 -8.89 -3.84 0.45
N ILE A 62 -8.54 -2.91 -0.44
CA ILE A 62 -8.70 -3.08 -1.90
C ILE A 62 -7.83 -4.24 -2.40
N VAL A 63 -6.57 -4.31 -1.97
CA VAL A 63 -5.65 -5.39 -2.33
C VAL A 63 -6.17 -6.73 -1.81
N ALA A 64 -6.66 -6.77 -0.56
CA ALA A 64 -7.27 -7.96 0.01
C ALA A 64 -8.47 -8.42 -0.84
N ALA A 65 -9.38 -7.50 -1.20
CA ALA A 65 -10.55 -7.81 -2.03
C ALA A 65 -10.23 -8.17 -3.49
N ALA A 66 -9.08 -7.77 -4.01
CA ALA A 66 -8.67 -8.06 -5.40
C ALA A 66 -7.90 -9.38 -5.54
N ILE A 67 -7.20 -9.82 -4.50
CA ILE A 67 -6.37 -11.03 -4.51
C ILE A 67 -7.07 -12.24 -3.89
N PHE A 68 -7.98 -12.04 -2.92
CA PHE A 68 -8.84 -13.09 -2.37
C PHE A 68 -10.09 -13.31 -3.21
#